data_AF-A0A1G3V877-F1
#
_entry.id   AF-A0A1G3V877-F1
#
_cell.length_a   1.000
_cell.length_b   1.000
_cell.length_c   1.000
_cell.angle_alpha   90.00
_cell.angle_beta   90.00
_cell.angle_gamma   90.00
#
_symmetry.space_group_name_H-M   'P 1'
#
loop_
_entity.id
_entity.type
_entity.pdbx_description
1 polymer ?
#
loop_
_entity_poly.entity_id
_entity_poly.type
_entity_poly.pdbx_seq_one_letter_code
_entity_poly.pdbx_strand_id
1 'polypeptide(L)'
;MEGSGGKWQWVAGGGAILLFCILLLFRLGVPGKIFPGAAGTAPLPQVNIPTGEIWMNITQDGRKIGHVHRTTAETENGYQFSESVVMRINTMGIVQPLTVRTAAELKPDRTLSSFQFDLGSSIFRFTARGKVAGKNLTVHIGPPGNETITTLTIGEAPYLGGSILESAGAAELKPGEGRTLTVFDPASLGQKPVRITLLGEETITIMGKRRQVKKLSVDFMGMKQVAWVDRDGSVLREQGILGITLEKVTREAALAGPEGEGSVDLTEIAAIPSPRPIDDPVSLKVMKIRLTGLPEGSLFLDGGRQVYRSGVLTIRRESSSEPVLDSAGAKADFTAFLRSTPFIQSDHPKMRQKAAELVAPGDTDGVKAEKIVAWIHKNLEKRPVLSVPNALETLENRIGDCNEHAVLLAGLARAAGIPSEVEAGLVYLRGRFYYHAWNLLFLKDRGGWVTADSVFGQMPADVTHIRFIRGGAERQLDLVGLIGKVKLEILEMTR
;
A
#
# COMPACT_ATOMS: atom_id res chain seq x y z
N MET A 1 -30.95 -27.43 12.01
CA MET A 1 -30.05 -27.17 10.86
C MET A 1 -29.16 -26.01 11.25
N GLU A 2 -27.98 -26.30 11.79
CA GLU A 2 -26.99 -25.29 12.21
C GLU A 2 -25.63 -25.75 11.67
N GLY A 3 -24.82 -24.82 11.14
CA GLY A 3 -23.47 -25.13 10.65
C GLY A 3 -23.08 -24.49 9.32
N SER A 4 -22.70 -23.20 9.35
CA SER A 4 -21.85 -22.59 8.32
C SER A 4 -21.27 -21.23 8.76
N GLY A 5 -22.12 -20.33 9.26
CA GLY A 5 -21.79 -18.91 9.49
C GLY A 5 -20.62 -18.62 10.45
N GLY A 6 -20.30 -19.55 11.36
CA GLY A 6 -19.30 -19.33 12.41
C GLY A 6 -17.83 -19.23 11.95
N LYS A 7 -17.47 -19.64 10.72
CA LYS A 7 -16.05 -19.62 10.28
C LYS A 7 -15.61 -18.31 9.60
N TRP A 8 -16.50 -17.59 8.92
CA TRP A 8 -16.13 -16.45 8.07
C TRP A 8 -15.91 -15.13 8.83
N GLN A 9 -16.61 -14.90 9.95
CA GLN A 9 -16.53 -13.64 10.70
C GLN A 9 -15.17 -13.36 11.38
N TRP A 10 -14.22 -14.30 11.33
CA TRP A 10 -13.05 -14.33 12.23
C TRP A 10 -11.67 -14.32 11.57
N VAL A 11 -11.60 -14.20 10.23
CA VAL A 11 -10.33 -14.09 9.49
C VAL A 11 -10.08 -12.64 9.03
N ALA A 12 -11.14 -11.86 8.86
CA ALA A 12 -11.11 -10.57 8.16
C ALA A 12 -10.47 -9.39 8.92
N GLY A 13 -9.74 -9.65 10.01
CA GLY A 13 -9.25 -8.64 10.96
C GLY A 13 -7.80 -8.17 10.76
N GLY A 14 -7.10 -8.59 9.71
CA GLY A 14 -5.74 -8.10 9.48
C GLY A 14 -5.03 -8.74 8.30
N GLY A 15 -4.20 -7.95 7.62
CA GLY A 15 -3.34 -8.38 6.52
C GLY A 15 -3.39 -7.50 5.27
N ALA A 16 -4.38 -6.63 5.13
CA ALA A 16 -4.72 -6.06 3.83
C ALA A 16 -3.95 -4.81 3.38
N ILE A 17 -3.27 -4.08 4.28
CA ILE A 17 -2.32 -3.03 3.84
C ILE A 17 -1.24 -3.65 2.93
N LEU A 18 -0.85 -4.89 3.24
CA LEU A 18 0.08 -5.66 2.44
C LEU A 18 -0.35 -5.73 0.98
N LEU A 19 -1.65 -5.80 0.70
CA LEU A 19 -2.20 -5.98 -0.63
C LEU A 19 -2.01 -4.72 -1.50
N PHE A 20 -2.32 -3.54 -0.94
CA PHE A 20 -2.00 -2.26 -1.58
C PHE A 20 -0.48 -2.10 -1.80
N CYS A 21 0.33 -2.53 -0.84
CA CYS A 21 1.79 -2.57 -0.96
C CYS A 21 2.28 -3.54 -2.06
N ILE A 22 1.70 -4.73 -2.15
CA ILE A 22 1.98 -5.76 -3.18
C ILE A 22 1.60 -5.24 -4.57
N LEU A 23 0.44 -4.60 -4.70
CA LEU A 23 -0.03 -4.02 -5.95
C LEU A 23 0.94 -2.96 -6.50
N LEU A 24 1.62 -2.22 -5.62
CA LEU A 24 2.66 -1.26 -5.98
C LEU A 24 4.00 -1.95 -6.26
N LEU A 25 4.41 -2.90 -5.41
CA LEU A 25 5.64 -3.68 -5.61
C LEU A 25 5.61 -4.52 -6.88
N PHE A 26 4.45 -4.96 -7.38
CA PHE A 26 4.36 -5.62 -8.69
C PHE A 26 4.69 -4.69 -9.88
N ARG A 27 4.53 -3.37 -9.74
CA ARG A 27 4.84 -2.36 -10.77
C ARG A 27 6.29 -1.85 -10.71
N LEU A 28 7.03 -2.30 -9.70
CA LEU A 28 8.48 -2.08 -9.51
C LEU A 28 9.26 -3.41 -9.59
N GLY A 29 8.56 -4.53 -9.45
CA GLY A 29 9.02 -5.88 -9.13
C GLY A 29 9.71 -6.02 -7.76
N VAL A 30 10.31 -7.19 -7.51
CA VAL A 30 11.70 -7.39 -7.02
C VAL A 30 12.10 -7.68 -5.48
N PRO A 31 13.15 -8.48 -5.03
CA PRO A 31 13.83 -8.40 -3.69
C PRO A 31 15.37 -8.75 -3.63
N GLY A 32 16.03 -8.51 -2.49
CA GLY A 32 17.48 -8.68 -2.24
C GLY A 32 18.40 -7.62 -2.90
N LYS A 33 19.53 -7.16 -2.33
CA LYS A 33 20.10 -7.32 -0.97
C LYS A 33 20.91 -6.04 -0.63
N ILE A 34 21.89 -6.07 0.28
CA ILE A 34 22.37 -4.85 0.99
C ILE A 34 23.66 -4.24 0.42
N PHE A 35 23.60 -2.97 0.00
CA PHE A 35 24.70 -1.97 0.08
C PHE A 35 24.14 -0.55 0.32
N PRO A 36 24.77 0.32 1.14
CA PRO A 36 24.41 1.74 1.30
C PRO A 36 25.38 2.69 0.55
N GLY A 37 25.00 3.97 0.42
CA GLY A 37 25.90 5.04 -0.06
C GLY A 37 25.15 6.13 -0.84
N ALA A 38 24.89 7.28 -0.23
CA ALA A 38 24.07 8.35 -0.82
C ALA A 38 24.68 8.88 -2.13
N ALA A 39 23.82 9.04 -3.15
CA ALA A 39 24.16 9.64 -4.44
C ALA A 39 22.96 10.50 -4.90
N GLY A 40 23.26 11.63 -5.53
CA GLY A 40 22.24 12.63 -5.89
C GLY A 40 21.21 12.14 -6.91
N THR A 41 20.10 12.87 -7.01
CA THR A 41 19.18 12.72 -8.14
C THR A 41 19.89 13.22 -9.41
N ALA A 42 19.91 12.37 -10.43
CA ALA A 42 20.52 12.64 -11.72
C ALA A 42 19.64 12.02 -12.80
N PRO A 43 19.27 12.75 -13.86
CA PRO A 43 18.42 12.21 -14.92
C PRO A 43 19.05 10.98 -15.57
N LEU A 44 18.18 10.12 -16.10
CA LEU A 44 18.62 8.98 -16.91
C LEU A 44 19.29 9.49 -18.20
N PRO A 45 20.38 8.85 -18.66
CA PRO A 45 21.01 9.23 -19.91
C PRO A 45 20.07 8.92 -21.09
N GLN A 46 20.10 9.78 -22.12
CA GLN A 46 19.36 9.52 -23.36
C GLN A 46 20.08 8.44 -24.17
N VAL A 47 19.75 7.20 -23.85
CA VAL A 47 20.21 5.99 -24.55
C VAL A 47 19.00 5.36 -25.27
N ASN A 48 19.24 4.70 -26.39
CA ASN A 48 18.25 3.85 -27.04
C ASN A 48 17.96 2.65 -26.14
N ILE A 49 16.73 2.53 -25.66
CA ILE A 49 16.23 1.32 -24.98
C ILE A 49 15.54 0.40 -26.00
N PRO A 50 15.29 -0.88 -25.70
CA PRO A 50 14.59 -1.77 -26.61
C PRO A 50 13.16 -1.30 -26.88
N THR A 51 12.76 -1.34 -28.14
CA THR A 51 11.36 -1.25 -28.58
C THR A 51 10.83 -2.64 -28.93
N GLY A 52 9.50 -2.81 -28.91
CA GLY A 52 8.82 -4.09 -29.14
C GLY A 52 8.07 -4.61 -27.92
N GLU A 53 7.79 -5.92 -27.90
CA GLU A 53 7.01 -6.60 -26.84
C GLU A 53 7.87 -7.48 -25.92
N ILE A 54 7.51 -7.54 -24.64
CA ILE A 54 8.09 -8.44 -23.63
C ILE A 54 6.96 -9.18 -22.92
N TRP A 55 7.01 -10.51 -22.98
CA TRP A 55 6.10 -11.40 -22.27
C TRP A 55 6.84 -12.09 -21.11
N MET A 56 6.26 -12.06 -19.91
CA MET A 56 6.83 -12.67 -18.71
C MET A 56 5.82 -13.55 -17.99
N ASN A 57 6.25 -14.72 -17.50
CA ASN A 57 5.49 -15.51 -16.53
C ASN A 57 5.63 -14.88 -15.15
N ILE A 58 4.52 -14.66 -14.43
CA ILE A 58 4.54 -14.36 -13.00
C ILE A 58 4.42 -15.68 -12.24
N THR A 59 5.37 -15.94 -11.35
CA THR A 59 5.38 -17.09 -10.44
C THR A 59 5.40 -16.62 -8.98
N GLN A 60 5.05 -17.53 -8.07
CA GLN A 60 5.34 -17.45 -6.64
C GLN A 60 5.83 -18.81 -6.17
N ASP A 61 7.01 -18.86 -5.54
CA ASP A 61 7.68 -20.09 -5.08
C ASP A 61 7.73 -21.17 -6.18
N GLY A 62 8.01 -20.72 -7.41
CA GLY A 62 8.06 -21.53 -8.63
C GLY A 62 6.71 -21.84 -9.29
N ARG A 63 5.58 -21.68 -8.61
CA ARG A 63 4.24 -21.92 -9.18
C ARG A 63 3.80 -20.74 -10.04
N LYS A 64 3.28 -20.97 -11.25
CA LYS A 64 2.75 -19.87 -12.08
C LYS A 64 1.45 -19.32 -11.48
N ILE A 65 1.38 -18.00 -11.31
CA ILE A 65 0.20 -17.29 -10.79
C ILE A 65 -0.33 -16.23 -11.75
N GLY A 66 0.38 -15.91 -12.84
CA GLY A 66 -0.04 -14.92 -13.82
C GLY A 66 0.95 -14.70 -14.96
N HIS A 67 0.78 -13.59 -15.69
CA HIS A 67 1.73 -13.08 -16.68
C HIS A 67 1.76 -11.53 -16.71
N VAL A 68 2.84 -11.00 -17.26
CA VAL A 68 2.96 -9.59 -17.68
C VAL A 68 3.20 -9.52 -19.18
N HIS A 69 2.58 -8.55 -19.83
CA HIS A 69 2.88 -8.11 -21.18
C HIS A 69 3.28 -6.62 -21.12
N ARG A 70 4.51 -6.28 -21.53
CA ARG A 70 4.96 -4.90 -21.75
C ARG A 70 5.17 -4.63 -23.24
N THR A 71 4.86 -3.42 -23.69
CA THR A 71 5.24 -2.91 -25.01
C THR A 71 5.83 -1.52 -24.90
N THR A 72 6.93 -1.28 -25.61
CA THR A 72 7.56 0.05 -25.73
C THR A 72 7.74 0.41 -27.19
N ALA A 73 7.28 1.61 -27.58
CA ALA A 73 7.43 2.16 -28.93
C ALA A 73 8.04 3.56 -28.87
N GLU A 74 8.80 3.92 -29.89
CA GLU A 74 9.34 5.27 -30.10
C GLU A 74 8.32 6.13 -30.85
N THR A 75 8.24 7.41 -30.51
CA THR A 75 7.35 8.40 -31.13
C THR A 75 8.12 9.68 -31.42
N GLU A 76 7.59 10.54 -32.30
CA GLU A 76 8.21 11.82 -32.68
C GLU A 76 8.56 12.74 -31.49
N ASN A 77 7.88 12.55 -30.35
CA ASN A 77 7.97 13.39 -29.15
C ASN A 77 8.48 12.63 -27.92
N GLY A 78 8.98 11.40 -28.08
CA GLY A 78 9.42 10.54 -26.98
C GLY A 78 9.02 9.08 -27.20
N TYR A 79 8.27 8.52 -26.25
CA TYR A 79 8.00 7.07 -26.21
C TYR A 79 6.61 6.77 -25.66
N GLN A 80 5.94 5.79 -26.28
CA GLN A 80 4.72 5.19 -25.75
C GLN A 80 5.07 3.90 -25.02
N PHE A 81 4.61 3.78 -23.78
CA PHE A 81 4.77 2.60 -22.92
C PHE A 81 3.39 2.02 -22.59
N SER A 82 3.29 0.69 -22.57
CA SER A 82 2.11 -0.01 -22.06
C SER A 82 2.50 -1.27 -21.31
N GLU A 83 1.83 -1.53 -20.18
CA GLU A 83 1.95 -2.74 -19.38
C GLU A 83 0.55 -3.29 -19.07
N SER A 84 0.38 -4.61 -19.20
CA SER A 84 -0.78 -5.35 -18.70
C SER A 84 -0.31 -6.52 -17.84
N VAL A 85 -0.66 -6.47 -16.56
CA VAL A 85 -0.44 -7.53 -15.55
C VAL A 85 -1.76 -8.28 -15.36
N VAL A 86 -1.75 -9.61 -15.49
CA VAL A 86 -2.91 -10.47 -15.21
C VAL A 86 -2.47 -11.61 -14.31
N MET A 87 -3.06 -11.73 -13.12
CA MET A 87 -2.64 -12.73 -12.13
C MET A 87 -3.73 -13.15 -11.15
N ARG A 88 -3.44 -14.15 -10.32
CA ARG A 88 -4.29 -14.61 -9.20
C ARG A 88 -3.53 -14.46 -7.88
N ILE A 89 -4.08 -13.67 -6.96
CA ILE A 89 -3.52 -13.44 -5.63
C ILE A 89 -4.36 -14.16 -4.58
N ASN A 90 -3.71 -14.85 -3.66
CA ASN A 90 -4.32 -15.39 -2.45
C ASN A 90 -4.04 -14.44 -1.28
N THR A 91 -5.10 -13.94 -0.65
CA THR A 91 -5.04 -13.18 0.60
C THR A 91 -6.17 -13.61 1.51
N MET A 92 -5.86 -13.84 2.79
CA MET A 92 -6.84 -14.15 3.85
C MET A 92 -7.73 -15.37 3.50
N GLY A 93 -7.13 -16.38 2.85
CA GLY A 93 -7.76 -17.60 2.36
C GLY A 93 -8.58 -17.46 1.07
N ILE A 94 -8.59 -16.30 0.40
CA ILE A 94 -9.39 -16.07 -0.82
C ILE A 94 -8.49 -15.77 -2.01
N VAL A 95 -8.57 -16.62 -3.04
CA VAL A 95 -7.90 -16.42 -4.33
C VAL A 95 -8.73 -15.54 -5.25
N GLN A 96 -8.23 -14.35 -5.60
CA GLN A 96 -8.92 -13.38 -6.46
C GLN A 96 -8.13 -13.08 -7.74
N PRO A 97 -8.81 -12.84 -8.88
CA PRO A 97 -8.17 -12.38 -10.11
C PRO A 97 -7.86 -10.88 -10.03
N LEU A 98 -6.62 -10.53 -10.38
CA LEU A 98 -6.17 -9.16 -10.56
C LEU A 98 -5.91 -8.90 -12.05
N THR A 99 -6.35 -7.75 -12.54
CA THR A 99 -5.84 -7.13 -13.77
C THR A 99 -5.38 -5.71 -13.45
N VAL A 100 -4.15 -5.38 -13.85
CA VAL A 100 -3.64 -4.00 -13.84
C VAL A 100 -3.19 -3.66 -15.24
N ARG A 101 -3.58 -2.48 -15.74
CA ARG A 101 -3.12 -1.92 -17.01
C ARG A 101 -2.59 -0.52 -16.79
N THR A 102 -1.46 -0.22 -17.39
CA THR A 102 -0.85 1.10 -17.36
C THR A 102 -0.42 1.46 -18.78
N ALA A 103 -0.91 2.56 -19.33
CA ALA A 103 -0.44 3.13 -20.59
C ALA A 103 0.11 4.53 -20.31
N ALA A 104 1.21 4.91 -20.95
CA ALA A 104 1.83 6.21 -20.71
C ALA A 104 2.56 6.77 -21.93
N GLU A 105 2.48 8.09 -22.07
CA GLU A 105 3.35 8.88 -22.94
C GLU A 105 4.51 9.41 -22.10
N LEU A 106 5.73 9.10 -22.53
CA LEU A 106 6.99 9.48 -21.89
C LEU A 106 7.74 10.45 -22.80
N LYS A 107 8.41 11.44 -22.22
CA LYS A 107 9.26 12.39 -22.94
C LYS A 107 10.58 11.72 -23.39
N PRO A 108 11.44 12.36 -24.21
CA PRO A 108 12.71 11.79 -24.63
C PRO A 108 13.70 11.53 -23.46
N ASP A 109 13.55 12.24 -22.34
CA ASP A 109 14.28 11.99 -21.08
C ASP A 109 13.68 10.86 -20.21
N ARG A 110 12.69 10.13 -20.76
CA ARG A 110 11.86 9.08 -20.14
C ARG A 110 10.94 9.55 -19.00
N THR A 111 10.89 10.84 -18.66
CA THR A 111 9.99 11.37 -17.64
C THR A 111 8.54 11.39 -18.13
N LEU A 112 7.59 11.28 -17.21
CA LEU A 112 6.17 11.17 -17.49
C LEU A 112 5.61 12.43 -18.18
N SER A 113 4.86 12.25 -19.26
CA SER A 113 4.07 13.29 -19.92
C SER A 113 2.59 13.12 -19.58
N SER A 114 2.05 11.91 -19.77
CA SER A 114 0.71 11.53 -19.33
C SER A 114 0.58 10.03 -19.11
N PHE A 115 -0.41 9.61 -18.31
CA PHE A 115 -0.75 8.20 -18.10
C PHE A 115 -2.26 7.97 -18.15
N GLN A 116 -2.63 6.71 -18.46
CA GLN A 116 -3.88 6.07 -18.08
C GLN A 116 -3.54 4.82 -17.26
N PHE A 117 -4.32 4.57 -16.23
CA PHE A 117 -4.16 3.45 -15.31
C PHE A 117 -5.53 2.85 -15.00
N ASP A 118 -5.66 1.54 -15.19
CA ASP A 118 -6.88 0.78 -14.93
C ASP A 118 -6.54 -0.45 -14.06
N LEU A 119 -7.13 -0.52 -12.87
CA LEU A 119 -7.02 -1.67 -11.96
C LEU A 119 -8.39 -2.28 -11.75
N GLY A 120 -8.50 -3.60 -11.92
CA GLY A 120 -9.72 -4.37 -11.69
C GLY A 120 -9.49 -5.62 -10.88
N SER A 121 -10.33 -5.86 -9.88
CA SER A 121 -10.47 -7.14 -9.19
C SER A 121 -11.94 -7.44 -8.92
N SER A 122 -12.41 -8.57 -9.44
CA SER A 122 -13.78 -9.06 -9.24
C SER A 122 -14.85 -8.01 -9.59
N ILE A 123 -15.43 -7.33 -8.60
CA ILE A 123 -16.43 -6.25 -8.79
C ILE A 123 -15.83 -4.83 -8.74
N PHE A 124 -14.64 -4.68 -8.15
CA PHE A 124 -14.00 -3.39 -7.89
C PHE A 124 -13.20 -2.91 -9.09
N ARG A 125 -13.24 -1.59 -9.35
CA ARG A 125 -12.52 -0.95 -10.45
C ARG A 125 -12.00 0.43 -10.04
N PHE A 126 -10.69 0.60 -10.07
CA PHE A 126 -10.06 1.91 -9.93
C PHE A 126 -9.49 2.34 -11.28
N THR A 127 -9.89 3.51 -11.76
CA THR A 127 -9.38 4.11 -13.00
C THR A 127 -8.82 5.49 -12.69
N ALA A 128 -7.63 5.79 -13.22
CA ALA A 128 -6.99 7.09 -13.07
C ALA A 128 -6.26 7.47 -14.36
N ARG A 129 -6.38 8.73 -14.77
CA ARG A 129 -5.63 9.28 -15.91
C ARG A 129 -5.05 10.64 -15.54
N GLY A 130 -3.82 10.94 -15.94
CA GLY A 130 -3.18 12.20 -15.55
C GLY A 130 -2.23 12.75 -16.60
N LYS A 131 -2.00 14.06 -16.52
CA LYS A 131 -1.11 14.80 -17.43
C LYS A 131 -0.23 15.78 -16.66
N VAL A 132 1.07 15.79 -16.99
CA VAL A 132 2.06 16.70 -16.44
C VAL A 132 2.08 18.00 -17.25
N ALA A 133 2.00 19.13 -16.55
CA ALA A 133 2.13 20.47 -17.11
C ALA A 133 3.01 21.32 -16.18
N GLY A 134 4.27 21.53 -16.55
CA GLY A 134 5.26 22.19 -15.70
C GLY A 134 5.49 21.44 -14.39
N LYS A 135 5.14 22.07 -13.25
CA LYS A 135 5.20 21.46 -11.90
C LYS A 135 3.87 20.90 -11.39
N ASN A 136 2.85 20.81 -12.25
CA ASN A 136 1.53 20.30 -11.88
C ASN A 136 1.26 18.98 -12.59
N LEU A 137 0.80 17.97 -11.86
CA LEU A 137 0.23 16.74 -12.39
C LEU A 137 -1.28 16.74 -12.07
N THR A 138 -2.09 17.06 -13.08
CA THR A 138 -3.56 16.96 -12.96
C THR A 138 -3.95 15.50 -13.17
N VAL A 139 -4.73 14.93 -12.24
CA VAL A 139 -5.23 13.55 -12.29
C VAL A 139 -6.75 13.56 -12.19
N HIS A 140 -7.39 12.83 -13.10
CA HIS A 140 -8.80 12.48 -13.08
C HIS A 140 -8.94 11.05 -12.56
N ILE A 141 -9.86 10.81 -11.62
CA ILE A 141 -10.00 9.55 -10.87
C ILE A 141 -11.46 9.11 -10.96
N GLY A 142 -11.70 7.83 -11.26
CA GLY A 142 -13.03 7.27 -11.51
C GLY A 142 -13.40 7.22 -13.00
N PRO A 143 -14.62 6.75 -13.33
CA PRO A 143 -15.04 6.54 -14.70
C PRO A 143 -15.35 7.88 -15.41
N PRO A 144 -15.14 7.98 -16.74
CA PRO A 144 -15.47 9.16 -17.53
C PRO A 144 -16.90 9.65 -17.30
N GLY A 145 -17.06 10.95 -17.04
CA GLY A 145 -18.35 11.58 -16.72
C GLY A 145 -18.72 11.59 -15.22
N ASN A 146 -18.01 10.84 -14.36
CA ASN A 146 -18.13 10.92 -12.91
C ASN A 146 -16.73 10.94 -12.25
N GLU A 147 -15.82 11.73 -12.83
CA GLU A 147 -14.42 11.82 -12.41
C GLU A 147 -14.24 12.83 -11.26
N THR A 148 -13.50 12.45 -10.23
CA THR A 148 -12.91 13.40 -9.28
C THR A 148 -11.60 13.94 -9.87
N ILE A 149 -11.44 15.25 -9.93
CA ILE A 149 -10.21 15.90 -10.42
C ILE A 149 -9.37 16.37 -9.23
N THR A 150 -8.07 16.07 -9.26
CA THR A 150 -7.09 16.59 -8.30
C THR A 150 -5.83 17.07 -9.03
N THR A 151 -5.10 18.00 -8.42
CA THR A 151 -3.85 18.55 -8.98
C THR A 151 -2.75 18.39 -7.95
N LEU A 152 -1.72 17.64 -8.31
CA LEU A 152 -0.58 17.32 -7.47
C LEU A 152 0.61 18.18 -7.87
N THR A 153 1.26 18.83 -6.91
CA THR A 153 2.53 19.52 -7.17
C THR A 153 3.66 18.49 -7.27
N ILE A 154 4.35 18.45 -8.40
CA ILE A 154 5.56 17.63 -8.60
C ILE A 154 6.80 18.49 -8.35
N GLY A 155 7.73 17.98 -7.52
CA GLY A 155 8.96 18.71 -7.18
C GLY A 155 9.99 18.68 -8.31
N GLU A 156 10.12 17.50 -8.91
CA GLU A 156 10.92 17.15 -10.07
C GLU A 156 10.06 16.31 -11.04
N ALA A 157 10.51 16.11 -12.28
CA ALA A 157 9.72 15.38 -13.28
C ALA A 157 9.78 13.86 -13.00
N PRO A 158 8.66 13.19 -12.65
CA PRO A 158 8.70 11.81 -12.20
C PRO A 158 8.83 10.82 -13.36
N TYR A 159 9.38 9.65 -13.06
CA TYR A 159 9.35 8.47 -13.90
C TYR A 159 8.15 7.56 -13.56
N LEU A 160 7.78 6.64 -14.46
CA LEU A 160 6.78 5.61 -14.22
C LEU A 160 7.49 4.29 -13.84
N GLY A 161 7.00 3.57 -12.83
CA GLY A 161 7.67 2.39 -12.26
C GLY A 161 8.07 1.33 -13.30
N GLY A 162 7.15 0.93 -14.18
CA GLY A 162 7.37 -0.12 -15.15
C GLY A 162 8.33 0.19 -16.33
N SER A 163 8.90 1.40 -16.42
CA SER A 163 9.82 1.80 -17.50
C SER A 163 11.21 2.28 -17.02
N ILE A 164 11.50 2.18 -15.72
CA ILE A 164 12.80 2.58 -15.16
C ILE A 164 13.90 1.53 -15.37
N LEU A 165 13.55 0.25 -15.52
CA LEU A 165 14.51 -0.86 -15.52
C LEU A 165 15.27 -0.93 -16.85
N GLU A 166 14.56 -0.78 -17.96
CA GLU A 166 15.12 -0.71 -19.31
C GLU A 166 16.05 0.49 -19.43
N SER A 167 15.58 1.65 -18.95
CA SER A 167 16.32 2.91 -18.96
C SER A 167 17.58 2.88 -18.08
N ALA A 168 17.53 2.23 -16.91
CA ALA A 168 18.67 2.09 -16.01
C ALA A 168 19.63 0.95 -16.42
N GLY A 169 19.13 -0.08 -17.10
CA GLY A 169 19.94 -1.14 -17.70
C GLY A 169 20.72 -0.66 -18.93
N ALA A 170 20.14 0.23 -19.73
CA ALA A 170 20.83 0.91 -20.83
C ALA A 170 21.94 1.88 -20.35
N ALA A 171 21.88 2.36 -19.10
CA ALA A 171 22.89 3.28 -18.57
C ALA A 171 24.27 2.62 -18.34
N GLU A 172 25.33 3.41 -18.55
CA GLU A 172 26.71 3.07 -18.19
C GLU A 172 26.97 3.32 -16.70
N LEU A 173 26.46 2.42 -15.85
CA LEU A 173 26.83 2.35 -14.44
C LEU A 173 28.04 1.43 -14.24
N LYS A 174 28.90 1.75 -13.26
CA LYS A 174 29.93 0.83 -12.75
C LYS A 174 29.39 -0.04 -11.61
N PRO A 175 29.95 -1.23 -11.33
CA PRO A 175 29.54 -2.02 -10.17
C PRO A 175 29.68 -1.23 -8.86
N GLY A 176 28.63 -1.21 -8.04
CA GLY A 176 28.50 -0.38 -6.83
C GLY A 176 27.94 1.03 -7.09
N GLU A 177 27.96 1.53 -8.32
CA GLU A 177 27.36 2.81 -8.71
C GLU A 177 25.84 2.69 -8.81
N GLY A 178 25.12 3.75 -8.42
CA GLY A 178 23.67 3.81 -8.54
C GLY A 178 23.11 5.23 -8.55
N ARG A 179 21.91 5.36 -9.11
CA ARG A 179 21.17 6.62 -9.28
C ARG A 179 19.84 6.57 -8.55
N THR A 180 19.41 7.72 -8.03
CA THR A 180 18.08 7.88 -7.42
C THR A 180 17.15 8.56 -8.42
N LEU A 181 16.00 7.93 -8.68
CA LEU A 181 14.94 8.39 -9.57
C LEU A 181 13.66 8.57 -8.77
N THR A 182 12.98 9.71 -8.90
CA THR A 182 11.66 9.89 -8.30
C THR A 182 10.60 9.28 -9.20
N VAL A 183 9.88 8.28 -8.68
CA VAL A 183 8.85 7.53 -9.39
C VAL A 183 7.47 7.93 -8.88
N PHE A 184 6.53 8.12 -9.81
CA PHE A 184 5.12 8.32 -9.52
C PHE A 184 4.36 7.00 -9.65
N ASP A 185 3.47 6.70 -8.69
CA ASP A 185 2.55 5.57 -8.76
C ASP A 185 1.08 6.02 -8.91
N PRO A 186 0.37 5.58 -9.98
CA PRO A 186 -1.03 5.94 -10.23
C PRO A 186 -2.08 5.48 -9.21
N ALA A 187 -1.81 4.50 -8.34
CA ALA A 187 -2.82 4.01 -7.36
C ALA A 187 -2.73 4.74 -6.02
N SER A 188 -1.52 5.03 -5.55
CA SER A 188 -1.27 5.85 -4.37
C SER A 188 -1.32 7.34 -4.64
N LEU A 189 -1.19 7.75 -5.91
CA LEU A 189 -1.01 9.14 -6.35
C LEU A 189 0.24 9.80 -5.72
N GLY A 190 1.17 8.98 -5.22
CA GLY A 190 2.38 9.40 -4.54
C GLY A 190 3.60 9.48 -5.46
N GLN A 191 4.57 10.30 -5.04
CA GLN A 191 5.95 10.30 -5.55
C GLN A 191 6.86 9.71 -4.47
N LYS A 192 7.75 8.79 -4.84
CA LYS A 192 8.74 8.18 -3.93
C LYS A 192 10.08 7.98 -4.67
N PRO A 193 11.24 8.09 -3.98
CA PRO A 193 12.53 7.78 -4.56
C PRO A 193 12.73 6.27 -4.71
N VAL A 194 13.11 5.84 -5.91
CA VAL A 194 13.64 4.50 -6.22
C VAL A 194 15.13 4.66 -6.54
N ARG A 195 16.00 3.89 -5.91
CA ARG A 195 17.45 3.93 -6.18
C ARG A 195 17.91 2.66 -6.88
N ILE A 196 18.38 2.77 -8.13
CA ILE A 196 18.87 1.65 -8.93
C ILE A 196 20.39 1.63 -8.91
N THR A 197 21.01 0.49 -8.59
CA THR A 197 22.46 0.31 -8.39
C THR A 197 22.94 -0.91 -9.16
N LEU A 198 24.01 -0.81 -9.96
CA LEU A 198 24.57 -2.00 -10.63
C LEU A 198 25.33 -2.86 -9.61
N LEU A 199 24.96 -4.13 -9.45
CA LEU A 199 25.69 -5.10 -8.62
C LEU A 199 26.88 -5.73 -9.35
N GLY A 200 26.79 -5.84 -10.67
CA GLY A 200 27.80 -6.45 -11.54
C GLY A 200 27.17 -7.14 -12.75
N GLU A 201 27.92 -8.01 -13.40
CA GLU A 201 27.42 -8.90 -14.45
C GLU A 201 27.51 -10.37 -14.02
N GLU A 202 26.56 -11.19 -14.48
CA GLU A 202 26.65 -12.65 -14.35
C GLU A 202 26.06 -13.36 -15.57
N THR A 203 26.17 -14.69 -15.66
CA THR A 203 25.55 -15.48 -16.72
C THR A 203 24.32 -16.21 -16.19
N ILE A 204 23.14 -15.90 -16.71
CA ILE A 204 21.90 -16.64 -16.43
C ILE A 204 21.54 -17.55 -17.60
N THR A 205 20.80 -18.63 -17.33
CA THR A 205 20.05 -19.36 -18.35
C THR A 205 18.61 -18.85 -18.35
N ILE A 206 18.09 -18.52 -19.52
CA ILE A 206 16.70 -18.09 -19.75
C ILE A 206 16.25 -18.51 -21.15
N MET A 207 15.00 -18.96 -21.31
CA MET A 207 14.48 -19.52 -22.58
C MET A 207 15.44 -20.55 -23.24
N GLY A 208 16.06 -21.40 -22.42
CA GLY A 208 17.04 -22.42 -22.85
C GLY A 208 18.41 -21.89 -23.30
N LYS A 209 18.66 -20.56 -23.28
CA LYS A 209 19.91 -19.93 -23.73
C LYS A 209 20.66 -19.32 -22.55
N ARG A 210 21.99 -19.48 -22.54
CA ARG A 210 22.88 -18.73 -21.62
C ARG A 210 23.05 -17.31 -22.13
N ARG A 211 22.86 -16.31 -21.26
CA ARG A 211 23.05 -14.89 -21.55
C ARG A 211 23.90 -14.24 -20.44
N GLN A 212 24.84 -13.39 -20.83
CA GLN A 212 25.54 -12.47 -19.94
C GLN A 212 24.65 -11.24 -19.71
N VAL A 213 24.44 -10.86 -18.46
CA VAL A 213 23.42 -9.89 -18.04
C VAL A 213 23.96 -8.96 -16.96
N LYS A 214 23.54 -7.69 -17.00
CA LYS A 214 23.67 -6.74 -15.89
C LYS A 214 22.70 -7.14 -14.77
N LYS A 215 23.19 -7.16 -13.53
CA LYS A 215 22.43 -7.45 -12.32
C LYS A 215 22.17 -6.15 -11.56
N LEU A 216 20.94 -5.64 -11.60
CA LEU A 216 20.58 -4.35 -11.00
C LEU A 216 19.91 -4.55 -9.65
N SER A 217 20.35 -3.81 -8.62
CA SER A 217 19.66 -3.65 -7.34
C SER A 217 18.79 -2.39 -7.37
N VAL A 218 17.48 -2.57 -7.48
CA VAL A 218 16.46 -1.54 -7.23
C VAL A 218 16.26 -1.43 -5.71
N ASP A 219 16.17 -0.24 -5.15
CA ASP A 219 15.89 0.01 -3.73
C ASP A 219 14.68 0.95 -3.63
N PHE A 220 13.54 0.39 -3.24
CA PHE A 220 12.32 1.14 -2.95
C PHE A 220 12.10 1.20 -1.45
N MET A 221 12.37 2.36 -0.85
CA MET A 221 12.09 2.63 0.57
C MET A 221 12.74 1.61 1.53
N GLY A 222 13.96 1.15 1.20
CA GLY A 222 14.71 0.15 1.95
C GLY A 222 14.33 -1.30 1.64
N MET A 223 13.35 -1.54 0.77
CA MET A 223 13.17 -2.85 0.12
C MET A 223 14.08 -2.89 -1.08
N LYS A 224 15.22 -3.60 -0.93
CA LYS A 224 16.24 -3.80 -1.98
C LYS A 224 15.93 -5.01 -2.81
N GLN A 225 16.29 -4.98 -4.09
CA GLN A 225 15.65 -5.79 -5.11
C GLN A 225 16.49 -6.12 -6.38
N VAL A 226 16.74 -7.40 -6.73
CA VAL A 226 17.51 -7.82 -7.96
C VAL A 226 16.69 -8.03 -9.25
N ALA A 227 16.90 -7.16 -10.25
CA ALA A 227 16.50 -7.38 -11.65
C ALA A 227 17.69 -7.81 -12.53
N TRP A 228 17.41 -8.56 -13.60
CA TRP A 228 18.38 -8.96 -14.62
C TRP A 228 18.02 -8.38 -15.97
N VAL A 229 18.96 -7.66 -16.57
CA VAL A 229 18.81 -6.95 -17.85
C VAL A 229 19.97 -7.35 -18.76
N ASP A 230 19.73 -7.61 -20.05
CA ASP A 230 20.83 -7.82 -21.00
C ASP A 230 21.46 -6.49 -21.48
N ARG A 231 22.39 -6.58 -22.44
CA ARG A 231 23.23 -5.45 -22.85
C ARG A 231 22.47 -4.40 -23.66
N ASP A 232 21.42 -4.81 -24.37
CA ASP A 232 20.50 -3.94 -25.09
C ASP A 232 19.50 -3.21 -24.16
N GLY A 233 19.39 -3.63 -22.91
CA GLY A 233 18.47 -3.04 -21.94
C GLY A 233 17.13 -3.80 -21.80
N SER A 234 16.99 -5.00 -22.38
CA SER A 234 15.77 -5.80 -22.22
C SER A 234 15.74 -6.43 -20.83
N VAL A 235 14.67 -6.20 -20.07
CA VAL A 235 14.47 -6.94 -18.82
C VAL A 235 14.21 -8.40 -19.15
N LEU A 236 14.94 -9.29 -18.46
CA LEU A 236 14.90 -10.74 -18.64
C LEU A 236 14.30 -11.47 -17.44
N ARG A 237 14.63 -11.03 -16.21
CA ARG A 237 14.07 -11.60 -14.98
C ARG A 237 13.94 -10.51 -13.92
N GLU A 238 12.86 -10.60 -13.13
CA GLU A 238 12.58 -9.82 -11.94
C GLU A 238 12.15 -10.83 -10.84
N GLN A 239 13.10 -11.45 -10.14
CA GLN A 239 12.75 -12.20 -8.91
C GLN A 239 12.09 -11.20 -7.96
N GLY A 240 10.92 -11.46 -7.31
CA GLY A 240 10.04 -10.58 -6.48
C GLY A 240 9.94 -10.91 -4.96
N ILE A 241 9.46 -10.00 -4.08
CA ILE A 241 9.25 -10.32 -2.62
C ILE A 241 8.20 -11.43 -2.43
N LEU A 242 8.08 -11.99 -1.22
CA LEU A 242 7.03 -12.97 -0.85
C LEU A 242 6.95 -14.20 -1.77
N GLY A 243 8.11 -14.63 -2.29
CA GLY A 243 8.25 -15.78 -3.20
C GLY A 243 8.04 -15.45 -4.68
N ILE A 244 7.59 -14.23 -5.02
CA ILE A 244 7.23 -13.83 -6.38
C ILE A 244 8.46 -13.91 -7.32
N THR A 245 8.27 -14.15 -8.62
CA THR A 245 9.30 -13.94 -9.67
C THR A 245 8.65 -13.77 -11.03
N LEU A 246 9.05 -12.74 -11.80
CA LEU A 246 8.75 -12.60 -13.21
C LEU A 246 9.95 -13.09 -14.05
N GLU A 247 9.69 -13.86 -15.11
CA GLU A 247 10.72 -14.31 -16.04
C GLU A 247 10.24 -14.23 -17.50
N LYS A 248 11.08 -13.71 -18.40
CA LYS A 248 10.81 -13.58 -19.84
C LYS A 248 10.69 -14.94 -20.52
N VAL A 249 9.57 -15.13 -21.21
CA VAL A 249 9.17 -16.36 -21.89
C VAL A 249 8.58 -16.03 -23.27
N THR A 250 8.14 -17.03 -24.04
CA THR A 250 7.36 -16.76 -25.26
C THR A 250 5.94 -16.33 -24.91
N ARG A 251 5.26 -15.68 -25.87
CA ARG A 251 3.86 -15.26 -25.73
C ARG A 251 2.92 -16.42 -25.40
N GLU A 252 3.16 -17.58 -26.00
CA GLU A 252 2.39 -18.81 -25.77
C GLU A 252 2.58 -19.32 -24.34
N ALA A 253 3.82 -19.35 -23.86
CA ALA A 253 4.14 -19.75 -22.49
C ALA A 253 3.62 -18.77 -21.43
N ALA A 254 3.53 -17.47 -21.76
CA ALA A 254 2.92 -16.45 -20.91
C ALA A 254 1.38 -16.58 -20.87
N LEU A 255 0.74 -16.84 -22.02
CA LEU A 255 -0.71 -16.97 -22.12
C LEU A 255 -1.26 -18.34 -21.67
N ALA A 256 -0.41 -19.37 -21.57
CA ALA A 256 -0.76 -20.64 -20.93
C ALA A 256 -1.29 -20.42 -19.50
N GLY A 257 -2.31 -21.19 -19.08
CA GLY A 257 -2.91 -21.06 -17.75
C GLY A 257 -1.93 -21.35 -16.59
N PRO A 258 -2.25 -20.91 -15.36
CA PRO A 258 -1.54 -21.37 -14.17
C PRO A 258 -1.83 -22.85 -13.91
N GLU A 259 -0.80 -23.62 -13.54
CA GLU A 259 -0.95 -25.04 -13.20
C GLU A 259 -1.22 -25.21 -11.70
N GLY A 260 -2.41 -25.75 -11.37
CA GLY A 260 -2.82 -26.10 -10.01
C GLY A 260 -3.57 -25.02 -9.23
N GLU A 261 -3.99 -25.38 -8.01
CA GLU A 261 -4.79 -24.52 -7.14
C GLU A 261 -3.92 -23.63 -6.21
N GLY A 262 -3.93 -22.32 -6.49
CA GLY A 262 -3.64 -21.28 -5.50
C GLY A 262 -2.19 -20.81 -5.38
N SER A 263 -2.05 -19.49 -5.28
CA SER A 263 -0.91 -18.80 -4.66
C SER A 263 -0.86 -19.08 -3.15
N VAL A 264 0.31 -18.93 -2.54
CA VAL A 264 0.45 -18.95 -1.08
C VAL A 264 -0.16 -17.68 -0.50
N ASP A 265 -0.85 -17.77 0.64
CA ASP A 265 -1.49 -16.60 1.28
C ASP A 265 -0.46 -15.55 1.69
N LEU A 266 -0.49 -14.42 1.00
CA LEU A 266 0.48 -13.35 1.20
C LEU A 266 0.35 -12.72 2.60
N THR A 267 -0.85 -12.71 3.21
CA THR A 267 -1.03 -12.13 4.54
C THR A 267 -0.40 -13.00 5.64
N GLU A 268 -0.39 -14.33 5.49
CA GLU A 268 0.28 -15.23 6.43
C GLU A 268 1.81 -15.17 6.32
N ILE A 269 2.35 -15.00 5.10
CA ILE A 269 3.80 -14.86 4.87
C ILE A 269 4.33 -13.58 5.53
N ALA A 270 3.57 -12.48 5.46
CA ALA A 270 3.99 -11.19 6.00
C ALA A 270 3.65 -10.95 7.49
N ALA A 271 2.75 -11.76 8.07
CA ALA A 271 2.37 -11.64 9.48
C ALA A 271 3.51 -12.03 10.42
N ILE A 272 3.81 -11.16 11.38
CA ILE A 272 4.87 -11.38 12.37
C ILE A 272 4.35 -12.37 13.43
N PRO A 273 5.03 -13.50 13.70
CA PRO A 273 4.60 -14.43 14.74
C PRO A 273 4.68 -13.76 16.12
N SER A 274 3.65 -13.94 16.95
CA SER A 274 3.71 -13.49 18.35
C SER A 274 4.57 -14.47 19.16
N PRO A 275 5.48 -14.00 20.03
CA PRO A 275 6.32 -14.88 20.85
C PRO A 275 5.53 -15.65 21.93
N ARG A 276 4.32 -15.19 22.26
CA ARG A 276 3.34 -15.87 23.13
C ARG A 276 1.91 -15.47 22.75
N PRO A 277 0.89 -16.26 23.08
CA PRO A 277 -0.49 -15.84 22.98
C PRO A 277 -0.78 -14.58 23.81
N ILE A 278 -1.75 -13.80 23.35
CA ILE A 278 -2.41 -12.73 24.11
C ILE A 278 -3.87 -13.13 24.28
N ASP A 279 -4.27 -13.42 25.52
CA ASP A 279 -5.61 -13.85 25.88
C ASP A 279 -6.46 -12.64 26.30
N ASP A 280 -7.60 -12.46 25.66
CA ASP A 280 -8.47 -11.27 25.79
C ASP A 280 -7.69 -9.94 25.68
N PRO A 281 -7.22 -9.56 24.47
CA PRO A 281 -6.52 -8.30 24.27
C PRO A 281 -7.36 -7.07 24.64
N VAL A 282 -8.69 -7.17 24.57
CA VAL A 282 -9.62 -6.06 24.87
C VAL A 282 -9.63 -5.73 26.37
N SER A 283 -9.31 -6.69 27.24
CA SER A 283 -9.10 -6.44 28.68
C SER A 283 -7.84 -5.64 29.02
N LEU A 284 -6.85 -5.54 28.12
CA LEU A 284 -5.55 -4.94 28.43
C LEU A 284 -5.61 -3.41 28.42
N LYS A 285 -5.08 -2.80 29.50
CA LYS A 285 -4.86 -1.35 29.63
C LYS A 285 -3.47 -0.91 29.18
N VAL A 286 -2.46 -1.77 29.30
CA VAL A 286 -1.07 -1.48 28.93
C VAL A 286 -0.42 -2.69 28.27
N MET A 287 0.37 -2.47 27.23
CA MET A 287 1.32 -3.44 26.68
C MET A 287 2.68 -2.77 26.49
N LYS A 288 3.77 -3.47 26.82
CA LYS A 288 5.14 -3.06 26.49
C LYS A 288 5.76 -4.11 25.58
N ILE A 289 6.29 -3.67 24.44
CA ILE A 289 6.98 -4.52 23.47
C ILE A 289 8.37 -3.98 23.15
N ARG A 290 9.32 -4.86 22.87
CA ARG A 290 10.56 -4.47 22.18
C ARG A 290 10.35 -4.61 20.68
N LEU A 291 10.78 -3.61 19.92
CA LEU A 291 10.78 -3.62 18.46
C LEU A 291 12.22 -3.63 17.96
N THR A 292 12.50 -4.48 16.97
CA THR A 292 13.80 -4.52 16.27
C THR A 292 13.57 -4.70 14.76
N GLY A 293 14.58 -4.37 13.95
CA GLY A 293 14.45 -4.41 12.48
C GLY A 293 13.63 -3.27 11.86
N LEU A 294 13.38 -2.21 12.63
CA LEU A 294 12.82 -0.95 12.12
C LEU A 294 13.85 -0.25 11.21
N PRO A 295 13.45 0.32 10.07
CA PRO A 295 14.31 1.13 9.21
C PRO A 295 14.59 2.50 9.82
N GLU A 296 15.66 3.14 9.36
CA GLU A 296 15.90 4.57 9.59
C GLU A 296 14.83 5.38 8.83
N GLY A 297 14.01 6.15 9.53
CA GLY A 297 12.93 6.93 8.92
C GLY A 297 11.86 7.42 9.89
N SER A 298 10.85 8.11 9.36
CA SER A 298 9.78 8.75 10.12
C SER A 298 8.63 7.79 10.46
N LEU A 299 8.85 6.91 11.45
CA LEU A 299 7.77 6.10 12.05
C LEU A 299 7.10 6.86 13.20
N PHE A 300 5.76 6.82 13.26
CA PHE A 300 4.94 7.52 14.25
C PHE A 300 4.82 6.73 15.58
N LEU A 301 5.96 6.31 16.13
CA LEU A 301 6.01 5.45 17.32
C LEU A 301 5.67 6.19 18.61
N ASP A 302 5.89 7.50 18.69
CA ASP A 302 5.51 8.37 19.81
C ASP A 302 4.22 9.15 19.52
N GLY A 303 3.53 9.58 20.59
CA GLY A 303 2.40 10.51 20.54
C GLY A 303 1.05 9.85 20.80
N GLY A 304 0.17 10.54 21.52
CA GLY A 304 -1.09 9.98 22.00
C GLY A 304 -0.88 8.75 22.89
N ARG A 305 -1.48 7.62 22.51
CA ARG A 305 -1.46 6.37 23.29
C ARG A 305 -0.11 5.61 23.31
N GLN A 306 0.90 6.04 22.54
CA GLN A 306 2.19 5.35 22.41
C GLN A 306 3.38 6.21 22.88
N VAL A 307 4.37 5.55 23.49
CA VAL A 307 5.66 6.15 23.89
C VAL A 307 6.80 5.19 23.55
N TYR A 308 7.81 5.64 22.80
CA TYR A 308 8.92 4.80 22.32
C TYR A 308 10.28 5.23 22.87
N ARG A 309 10.93 4.40 23.70
CA ARG A 309 12.23 4.72 24.32
C ARG A 309 13.17 3.52 24.21
N SER A 310 14.37 3.74 23.68
CA SER A 310 15.48 2.77 23.65
C SER A 310 15.10 1.36 23.15
N GLY A 311 14.34 1.29 22.04
CA GLY A 311 13.88 0.04 21.44
C GLY A 311 12.60 -0.55 22.06
N VAL A 312 12.06 0.07 23.11
CA VAL A 312 10.82 -0.38 23.79
C VAL A 312 9.68 0.58 23.50
N LEU A 313 8.58 0.05 22.98
CA LEU A 313 7.31 0.75 22.80
C LEU A 313 6.38 0.41 23.97
N THR A 314 5.87 1.44 24.66
CA THR A 314 4.76 1.30 25.62
C THR A 314 3.48 1.83 24.98
N ILE A 315 2.47 0.98 24.89
CA ILE A 315 1.13 1.31 24.41
C ILE A 315 0.19 1.28 25.61
N ARG A 316 -0.58 2.34 25.79
CA ARG A 316 -1.68 2.41 26.77
C ARG A 316 -3.03 2.38 26.04
N ARG A 317 -4.10 2.08 26.76
CA ARG A 317 -5.47 2.28 26.28
C ARG A 317 -5.97 3.64 26.77
N GLU A 318 -6.61 4.37 25.88
CA GLU A 318 -7.23 5.66 26.16
C GLU A 318 -8.33 5.47 27.23
N SER A 319 -8.41 6.39 28.19
CA SER A 319 -9.44 6.39 29.23
C SER A 319 -10.29 7.64 29.14
N SER A 320 -11.59 7.52 29.44
CA SER A 320 -12.46 8.68 29.65
C SER A 320 -12.13 9.48 30.91
N SER A 321 -11.31 8.93 31.82
CA SER A 321 -10.86 9.59 33.06
C SER A 321 -9.56 10.39 32.93
N GLU A 322 -8.78 10.15 31.89
CA GLU A 322 -7.45 10.75 31.69
C GLU A 322 -7.41 11.36 30.28
N PRO A 323 -7.74 12.67 30.12
CA PRO A 323 -7.67 13.31 28.82
C PRO A 323 -6.21 13.33 28.36
N VAL A 324 -5.95 12.66 27.23
CA VAL A 324 -4.63 12.65 26.59
C VAL A 324 -4.40 14.01 25.94
N LEU A 325 -3.95 14.96 26.77
CA LEU A 325 -3.50 16.28 26.37
C LEU A 325 -2.24 16.13 25.49
N ASP A 326 -2.45 16.08 24.17
CA ASP A 326 -1.40 16.48 23.23
C ASP A 326 -0.90 17.87 23.65
N SER A 327 0.43 18.04 23.73
CA SER A 327 1.07 19.23 24.30
C SER A 327 1.03 20.43 23.34
N ALA A 328 -0.18 20.89 23.04
CA ALA A 328 -0.48 21.98 22.12
C ALA A 328 -1.59 22.87 22.70
N GLY A 329 -1.22 23.79 23.60
CA GLY A 329 -2.11 24.85 24.12
C GLY A 329 -2.52 25.92 23.09
N ALA A 330 -2.44 25.59 21.80
CA ALA A 330 -2.92 26.41 20.69
C ALA A 330 -4.26 25.85 20.21
N LYS A 331 -5.06 26.67 19.51
CA LYS A 331 -6.25 26.16 18.79
C LYS A 331 -5.77 25.18 17.71
N ALA A 332 -5.91 23.88 17.94
CA ALA A 332 -5.53 22.86 16.97
C ALA A 332 -6.34 23.05 15.67
N ASP A 333 -5.63 23.18 14.54
CA ASP A 333 -6.28 23.36 13.25
C ASP A 333 -6.83 22.01 12.73
N PHE A 334 -8.09 21.75 13.05
CA PHE A 334 -8.80 20.57 12.59
C PHE A 334 -9.20 20.62 11.10
N THR A 335 -8.92 21.71 10.36
CA THR A 335 -9.30 21.86 8.95
C THR A 335 -8.75 20.73 8.08
N ALA A 336 -7.51 20.27 8.31
CA ALA A 336 -6.92 19.16 7.56
C ALA A 336 -7.63 17.82 7.86
N PHE A 337 -7.97 17.56 9.13
CA PHE A 337 -8.61 16.34 9.60
C PHE A 337 -10.12 16.27 9.34
N LEU A 338 -10.73 17.37 8.90
CA LEU A 338 -12.14 17.46 8.49
C LEU A 338 -12.33 17.44 6.95
N ARG A 339 -11.31 17.84 6.18
CA ARG A 339 -11.38 17.98 4.72
C ARG A 339 -11.57 16.64 4.01
N SER A 340 -12.24 16.65 2.88
CA SER A 340 -12.25 15.55 1.91
C SER A 340 -10.87 15.32 1.28
N THR A 341 -10.63 14.10 0.80
CA THR A 341 -9.46 13.73 -0.02
C THR A 341 -9.92 12.81 -1.16
N PRO A 342 -9.10 12.55 -2.20
CA PRO A 342 -9.51 11.69 -3.33
C PRO A 342 -10.02 10.30 -2.94
N PHE A 343 -9.59 9.78 -1.79
CA PHE A 343 -9.97 8.46 -1.25
C PHE A 343 -10.98 8.54 -0.07
N ILE A 344 -11.19 9.74 0.49
CA ILE A 344 -12.05 10.00 1.66
C ILE A 344 -12.99 11.17 1.31
N GLN A 345 -14.03 10.89 0.53
CA GLN A 345 -14.91 11.91 -0.09
C GLN A 345 -16.04 12.35 0.87
N SER A 346 -15.66 12.85 2.06
CA SER A 346 -16.57 13.22 3.16
C SER A 346 -17.57 14.34 2.85
N ASP A 347 -17.34 15.10 1.79
CA ASP A 347 -18.21 16.16 1.27
C ASP A 347 -19.26 15.66 0.27
N HIS A 348 -19.11 14.44 -0.28
CA HIS A 348 -20.02 13.89 -1.27
C HIS A 348 -21.46 13.73 -0.72
N PRO A 349 -22.52 14.07 -1.48
CA PRO A 349 -23.90 14.06 -0.98
C PRO A 349 -24.33 12.74 -0.32
N LYS A 350 -23.97 11.58 -0.89
CA LYS A 350 -24.30 10.27 -0.30
C LYS A 350 -23.62 10.03 1.05
N MET A 351 -22.39 10.53 1.24
CA MET A 351 -21.64 10.43 2.51
C MET A 351 -22.28 11.32 3.59
N ARG A 352 -22.62 12.57 3.24
CA ARG A 352 -23.33 13.50 4.14
C ARG A 352 -24.72 12.98 4.52
N GLN A 353 -25.47 12.45 3.55
CA GLN A 353 -26.76 11.82 3.80
C GLN A 353 -26.62 10.65 4.77
N LYS A 354 -25.70 9.70 4.52
CA LYS A 354 -25.49 8.57 5.43
C LYS A 354 -25.08 9.02 6.83
N ALA A 355 -24.20 10.01 6.95
CA ALA A 355 -23.83 10.54 8.27
C ALA A 355 -25.06 11.08 9.02
N ALA A 356 -25.91 11.87 8.37
CA ALA A 356 -27.16 12.40 8.96
C ALA A 356 -28.22 11.32 9.27
N GLU A 357 -28.22 10.19 8.57
CA GLU A 357 -29.05 9.02 8.89
C GLU A 357 -28.54 8.23 10.11
N LEU A 358 -27.23 8.33 10.43
CA LEU A 358 -26.61 7.58 11.53
C LEU A 358 -26.54 8.35 12.85
N VAL A 359 -26.57 9.68 12.82
CA VAL A 359 -26.38 10.52 14.01
C VAL A 359 -27.44 11.60 14.15
N ALA A 360 -27.86 11.86 15.39
CA ALA A 360 -28.80 12.93 15.72
C ALA A 360 -28.06 14.26 15.96
N PRO A 361 -28.68 15.42 15.69
CA PRO A 361 -28.08 16.74 15.94
C PRO A 361 -27.65 16.98 17.40
N GLY A 362 -28.25 16.27 18.36
CA GLY A 362 -27.94 16.35 19.79
C GLY A 362 -26.94 15.30 20.31
N ASP A 363 -26.40 14.42 19.46
CA ASP A 363 -25.38 13.45 19.88
C ASP A 363 -24.05 14.16 20.24
N THR A 364 -23.34 13.67 21.27
CA THR A 364 -21.94 14.07 21.52
C THR A 364 -21.02 13.46 20.45
N ASP A 365 -19.82 14.00 20.27
CA ASP A 365 -18.89 13.47 19.26
C ASP A 365 -18.52 12.00 19.54
N GLY A 366 -18.39 11.60 20.82
CA GLY A 366 -18.26 10.20 21.22
C GLY A 366 -19.46 9.32 20.85
N VAL A 367 -20.70 9.77 21.09
CA VAL A 367 -21.91 9.01 20.70
C VAL A 367 -22.05 8.88 19.18
N LYS A 368 -21.72 9.95 18.43
CA LYS A 368 -21.65 9.90 16.96
C LYS A 368 -20.64 8.84 16.48
N ALA A 369 -19.44 8.87 17.05
CA ALA A 369 -18.38 7.92 16.70
C ALA A 369 -18.79 6.47 16.99
N GLU A 370 -19.37 6.18 18.15
CA GLU A 370 -19.86 4.84 18.51
C GLU A 370 -20.95 4.35 17.55
N LYS A 371 -21.92 5.19 17.19
CA LYS A 371 -22.96 4.86 16.20
C LYS A 371 -22.37 4.55 14.82
N ILE A 372 -21.39 5.34 14.35
CA ILE A 372 -20.73 5.13 13.06
C ILE A 372 -19.88 3.85 13.08
N VAL A 373 -19.04 3.63 14.10
CA VAL A 373 -18.20 2.42 14.25
C VAL A 373 -19.08 1.17 14.29
N ALA A 374 -20.12 1.15 15.13
CA ALA A 374 -21.02 0.01 15.27
C ALA A 374 -21.83 -0.25 13.98
N TRP A 375 -22.25 0.80 13.28
CA TRP A 375 -22.95 0.64 11.99
C TRP A 375 -22.04 0.07 10.91
N ILE A 376 -20.82 0.59 10.73
CA ILE A 376 -19.86 0.04 9.75
C ILE A 376 -19.56 -1.42 10.09
N HIS A 377 -19.24 -1.71 11.36
CA HIS A 377 -18.97 -3.07 11.82
C HIS A 377 -20.13 -4.04 11.56
N LYS A 378 -21.39 -3.59 11.68
CA LYS A 378 -22.56 -4.43 11.44
C LYS A 378 -22.94 -4.57 9.96
N ASN A 379 -22.64 -3.58 9.12
CA ASN A 379 -23.22 -3.46 7.77
C ASN A 379 -22.21 -3.69 6.63
N LEU A 380 -20.93 -3.94 6.90
CA LEU A 380 -19.95 -4.33 5.88
C LEU A 380 -19.63 -5.84 5.94
N GLU A 381 -19.65 -6.50 4.78
CA GLU A 381 -19.01 -7.80 4.57
C GLU A 381 -17.50 -7.61 4.67
N LYS A 382 -16.89 -8.20 5.70
CA LYS A 382 -15.45 -8.11 5.96
C LYS A 382 -14.74 -9.16 5.11
N ARG A 383 -14.05 -8.72 4.07
CA ARG A 383 -13.47 -9.60 3.05
C ARG A 383 -12.31 -8.89 2.34
N PRO A 384 -11.16 -9.56 2.08
CA PRO A 384 -10.06 -8.99 1.30
C PRO A 384 -10.55 -8.42 -0.04
N VAL A 385 -10.03 -7.27 -0.44
CA VAL A 385 -10.35 -6.63 -1.73
C VAL A 385 -9.07 -6.13 -2.40
N LEU A 386 -8.79 -6.60 -3.63
CA LEU A 386 -7.67 -6.07 -4.42
C LEU A 386 -8.12 -4.80 -5.20
N SER A 387 -8.28 -3.68 -4.50
CA SER A 387 -8.68 -2.37 -5.06
C SER A 387 -7.70 -1.25 -4.68
N VAL A 388 -8.10 0.00 -4.95
CA VAL A 388 -7.54 1.19 -4.28
C VAL A 388 -8.61 1.70 -3.31
N PRO A 389 -8.29 1.90 -2.01
CA PRO A 389 -9.31 2.18 -1.00
C PRO A 389 -10.11 3.46 -1.29
N ASN A 390 -11.44 3.35 -1.25
CA ASN A 390 -12.34 4.43 -1.65
C ASN A 390 -13.58 4.47 -0.74
N ALA A 391 -13.73 5.55 0.04
CA ALA A 391 -14.82 5.67 1.02
C ALA A 391 -16.22 5.66 0.38
N LEU A 392 -16.39 6.30 -0.78
CA LEU A 392 -17.66 6.33 -1.49
C LEU A 392 -18.00 4.97 -2.13
N GLU A 393 -17.05 4.31 -2.78
CA GLU A 393 -17.26 2.96 -3.34
C GLU A 393 -17.57 1.95 -2.22
N THR A 394 -16.90 2.06 -1.06
CA THR A 394 -17.21 1.26 0.14
C THR A 394 -18.62 1.57 0.67
N LEU A 395 -19.03 2.85 0.66
CA LEU A 395 -20.39 3.23 1.04
C LEU A 395 -21.43 2.60 0.11
N GLU A 396 -21.12 2.34 -1.15
CA GLU A 396 -22.06 1.76 -2.12
C GLU A 396 -22.03 0.23 -2.11
N ASN A 397 -20.85 -0.40 -2.13
CA ASN A 397 -20.68 -1.84 -2.27
C ASN A 397 -20.87 -2.65 -0.97
N ARG A 398 -20.80 -2.03 0.22
CA ARG A 398 -20.97 -2.71 1.54
C ARG A 398 -20.01 -3.89 1.80
N ILE A 399 -18.84 -3.90 1.15
CA ILE A 399 -17.85 -4.99 1.21
C ILE A 399 -16.44 -4.39 1.18
N GLY A 400 -15.52 -4.96 1.95
CA GLY A 400 -14.13 -4.52 1.99
C GLY A 400 -13.35 -5.07 3.19
N ASP A 401 -12.05 -4.77 3.24
CA ASP A 401 -11.16 -5.12 4.34
C ASP A 401 -10.82 -3.90 5.21
N CYS A 402 -9.70 -3.94 5.95
CA CYS A 402 -9.33 -2.87 6.87
C CYS A 402 -9.15 -1.52 6.18
N ASN A 403 -8.74 -1.51 4.90
CA ASN A 403 -8.51 -0.26 4.20
C ASN A 403 -9.85 0.43 3.89
N GLU A 404 -10.80 -0.29 3.30
CA GLU A 404 -12.17 0.18 3.04
C GLU A 404 -12.89 0.61 4.32
N HIS A 405 -12.78 -0.19 5.38
CA HIS A 405 -13.34 0.12 6.69
C HIS A 405 -12.77 1.42 7.27
N ALA A 406 -11.45 1.64 7.14
CA ALA A 406 -10.77 2.83 7.66
C ALA A 406 -11.05 4.10 6.85
N VAL A 407 -11.14 4.02 5.51
CA VAL A 407 -11.52 5.20 4.70
C VAL A 407 -13.00 5.54 4.83
N LEU A 408 -13.89 4.54 4.94
CA LEU A 408 -15.32 4.79 5.19
C LEU A 408 -15.55 5.39 6.59
N LEU A 409 -14.90 4.87 7.63
CA LEU A 409 -15.00 5.44 8.98
C LEU A 409 -14.42 6.86 9.03
N ALA A 410 -13.25 7.11 8.41
CA ALA A 410 -12.72 8.46 8.27
C ALA A 410 -13.72 9.41 7.57
N GLY A 411 -14.33 8.96 6.47
CA GLY A 411 -15.25 9.75 5.66
C GLY A 411 -16.57 10.07 6.36
N LEU A 412 -17.19 9.08 7.02
CA LEU A 412 -18.43 9.28 7.78
C LEU A 412 -18.20 10.11 9.04
N ALA A 413 -17.08 9.93 9.74
CA ALA A 413 -16.69 10.77 10.87
C ALA A 413 -16.55 12.25 10.45
N ARG A 414 -15.83 12.53 9.36
CA ARG A 414 -15.69 13.90 8.81
C ARG A 414 -17.03 14.50 8.38
N ALA A 415 -17.89 13.71 7.73
CA ALA A 415 -19.24 14.12 7.35
C ALA A 415 -20.13 14.43 8.57
N ALA A 416 -19.89 13.79 9.71
CA ALA A 416 -20.53 14.06 11.00
C ALA A 416 -19.85 15.20 11.82
N GLY A 417 -18.83 15.87 11.28
CA GLY A 417 -18.10 16.96 11.94
C GLY A 417 -17.04 16.53 12.95
N ILE A 418 -16.66 15.25 12.96
CA ILE A 418 -15.60 14.69 13.81
C ILE A 418 -14.28 14.74 13.04
N PRO A 419 -13.23 15.43 13.54
CA PRO A 419 -11.90 15.37 12.94
C PRO A 419 -11.37 13.93 12.99
N SER A 420 -10.95 13.39 11.85
CA SER A 420 -10.51 12.00 11.75
C SER A 420 -9.21 11.83 10.97
N GLU A 421 -8.46 10.80 11.31
CA GLU A 421 -7.26 10.38 10.60
C GLU A 421 -7.26 8.85 10.40
N VAL A 422 -6.50 8.36 9.43
CA VAL A 422 -6.21 6.93 9.28
C VAL A 422 -4.85 6.67 9.92
N GLU A 423 -4.81 5.69 10.82
CA GLU A 423 -3.59 5.17 11.43
C GLU A 423 -3.36 3.73 10.97
N ALA A 424 -2.11 3.30 10.91
CA ALA A 424 -1.78 1.99 10.40
C ALA A 424 -0.47 1.43 10.97
N GLY A 425 -0.38 0.11 10.98
CA GLY A 425 0.71 -0.63 11.62
C GLY A 425 0.33 -2.09 11.78
N LEU A 426 0.31 -2.60 13.02
CA LEU A 426 -0.02 -4.00 13.33
C LEU A 426 -1.19 -4.13 14.31
N VAL A 427 -1.92 -5.25 14.22
CA VAL A 427 -2.87 -5.73 15.24
C VAL A 427 -2.61 -7.21 15.57
N TYR A 428 -2.88 -7.64 16.80
CA TYR A 428 -2.79 -9.06 17.16
C TYR A 428 -4.05 -9.82 16.76
N LEU A 429 -3.87 -10.94 16.06
CA LEU A 429 -4.93 -11.91 15.79
C LEU A 429 -4.36 -13.33 15.90
N ARG A 430 -4.93 -14.15 16.78
CA ARG A 430 -4.72 -15.61 16.87
C ARG A 430 -3.25 -16.05 16.83
N GLY A 431 -2.40 -15.41 17.64
CA GLY A 431 -0.98 -15.78 17.78
C GLY A 431 -0.03 -15.11 16.78
N ARG A 432 -0.50 -14.20 15.94
CA ARG A 432 0.33 -13.40 15.01
C ARG A 432 -0.08 -11.92 15.07
N PHE A 433 0.81 -11.06 14.59
CA PHE A 433 0.57 -9.65 14.34
C PHE A 433 0.48 -9.40 12.83
N TYR A 434 -0.66 -8.89 12.38
CA TYR A 434 -0.97 -8.65 10.96
C TYR A 434 -0.95 -7.16 10.64
N TYR A 435 -0.55 -6.81 9.41
CA TYR A 435 -0.58 -5.41 8.94
C TYR A 435 -2.01 -4.92 8.73
N HIS A 436 -2.36 -3.78 9.33
CA HIS A 436 -3.75 -3.35 9.51
C HIS A 436 -3.91 -1.83 9.57
N ALA A 437 -5.10 -1.35 9.16
CA ALA A 437 -5.49 0.05 9.14
C ALA A 437 -6.73 0.28 10.02
N TRP A 438 -6.71 1.36 10.80
CA TRP A 438 -7.80 1.82 11.67
C TRP A 438 -7.86 3.34 11.68
N ASN A 439 -8.64 3.94 12.59
CA ASN A 439 -8.81 5.39 12.66
C ASN A 439 -8.43 5.98 14.02
N LEU A 440 -8.12 7.27 13.98
CA LEU A 440 -8.03 8.13 15.15
C LEU A 440 -9.09 9.23 15.01
N LEU A 441 -9.92 9.42 16.04
CA LEU A 441 -11.05 10.35 16.05
C LEU A 441 -10.88 11.37 17.18
N PHE A 442 -11.04 12.67 16.89
CA PHE A 442 -10.97 13.71 17.93
C PHE A 442 -12.34 13.92 18.56
N LEU A 443 -12.50 13.49 19.82
CA LEU A 443 -13.78 13.48 20.53
C LEU A 443 -13.78 14.56 21.61
N LYS A 444 -14.47 15.67 21.35
CA LYS A 444 -14.46 16.87 22.23
C LYS A 444 -14.97 16.56 23.63
N ASP A 445 -16.00 15.70 23.73
CA ASP A 445 -16.60 15.21 24.98
C ASP A 445 -15.72 14.22 25.75
N ARG A 446 -14.63 13.72 25.14
CA ARG A 446 -13.61 12.88 25.79
C ARG A 446 -12.25 13.57 25.89
N GLY A 447 -12.18 14.85 25.57
CA GLY A 447 -11.00 15.70 25.79
C GLY A 447 -9.77 15.39 24.91
N GLY A 448 -9.90 14.60 23.84
CA GLY A 448 -8.74 14.24 23.02
C GLY A 448 -9.01 13.29 21.86
N TRP A 449 -7.92 12.76 21.30
CA TRP A 449 -7.93 11.73 20.26
C TRP A 449 -8.17 10.34 20.85
N VAL A 450 -9.02 9.55 20.20
CA VAL A 450 -9.32 8.15 20.57
C VAL A 450 -9.22 7.27 19.32
N THR A 451 -8.53 6.14 19.44
CA THR A 451 -8.44 5.12 18.38
C THR A 451 -9.76 4.34 18.22
N ALA A 452 -10.16 4.13 16.98
CA ALA A 452 -11.42 3.47 16.62
C ALA A 452 -11.18 2.49 15.47
N ASP A 453 -11.69 1.26 15.62
CA ASP A 453 -11.59 0.20 14.62
C ASP A 453 -13.00 -0.34 14.30
N SER A 454 -13.46 -0.16 13.06
CA SER A 454 -14.75 -0.66 12.58
C SER A 454 -14.72 -2.10 12.06
N VAL A 455 -13.54 -2.68 11.81
CA VAL A 455 -13.38 -4.10 11.48
C VAL A 455 -13.64 -4.95 12.73
N PHE A 456 -13.07 -4.58 13.87
CA PHE A 456 -13.28 -5.23 15.16
C PHE A 456 -14.44 -4.63 15.98
N GLY A 457 -14.93 -3.44 15.62
CA GLY A 457 -16.01 -2.76 16.35
C GLY A 457 -15.56 -2.17 17.70
N GLN A 458 -14.28 -1.81 17.82
CA GLN A 458 -13.67 -1.33 19.06
C GLN A 458 -13.53 0.20 19.09
N MET A 459 -13.89 0.82 20.21
CA MET A 459 -13.50 2.20 20.54
C MET A 459 -13.50 2.38 22.08
N PRO A 460 -12.36 2.69 22.74
CA PRO A 460 -11.00 2.73 22.19
C PRO A 460 -10.55 1.35 21.68
N ALA A 461 -9.72 1.31 20.65
CA ALA A 461 -9.10 0.07 20.19
C ALA A 461 -8.17 -0.52 21.27
N ASP A 462 -7.99 -1.84 21.28
CA ASP A 462 -7.14 -2.54 22.24
C ASP A 462 -5.65 -2.16 22.08
N VAL A 463 -4.83 -2.48 23.09
CA VAL A 463 -3.39 -2.11 23.08
C VAL A 463 -2.54 -2.90 22.09
N THR A 464 -3.10 -3.87 21.37
CA THR A 464 -2.36 -4.62 20.33
C THR A 464 -2.31 -3.87 19.00
N HIS A 465 -3.07 -2.78 18.87
CA HIS A 465 -3.03 -1.84 17.76
C HIS A 465 -1.76 -0.98 17.84
N ILE A 466 -0.67 -1.51 17.27
CA ILE A 466 0.67 -0.92 17.27
C ILE A 466 0.81 0.00 16.05
N ARG A 467 0.68 1.31 16.25
CA ARG A 467 0.86 2.30 15.18
C ARG A 467 2.33 2.39 14.76
N PHE A 468 2.53 2.34 13.45
CA PHE A 468 3.81 2.65 12.81
C PHE A 468 3.73 3.91 11.94
N ILE A 469 2.57 4.19 11.35
CA ILE A 469 2.35 5.33 10.44
C ILE A 469 0.98 5.99 10.67
N ARG A 470 0.79 7.14 10.03
CA ARG A 470 -0.38 7.99 10.13
C ARG A 470 -0.51 8.82 8.84
N GLY A 471 -1.73 9.00 8.33
CA GLY A 471 -2.00 9.74 7.09
C GLY A 471 -2.78 8.93 6.05
N GLY A 472 -2.78 9.35 4.78
CA GLY A 472 -3.52 8.70 3.71
C GLY A 472 -2.78 7.56 3.02
N ALA A 473 -3.27 7.13 1.86
CA ALA A 473 -2.70 6.04 1.06
C ALA A 473 -1.22 6.32 0.66
N GLU A 474 -0.85 7.59 0.49
CA GLU A 474 0.52 8.03 0.23
C GLU A 474 1.50 7.76 1.38
N ARG A 475 0.97 7.65 2.61
CA ARG A 475 1.68 7.26 3.84
C ARG A 475 1.61 5.76 4.10
N GLN A 476 0.57 5.06 3.65
CA GLN A 476 0.50 3.59 3.75
C GLN A 476 1.67 2.88 3.06
N LEU A 477 2.26 3.49 2.03
CA LEU A 477 3.51 3.03 1.42
C LEU A 477 4.70 2.99 2.38
N ASP A 478 4.73 3.81 3.44
CA ASP A 478 5.84 3.86 4.41
C ASP A 478 5.92 2.55 5.24
N LEU A 479 4.89 1.68 5.20
CA LEU A 479 4.91 0.34 5.78
C LEU A 479 5.61 -0.72 4.90
N VAL A 480 5.78 -0.47 3.60
CA VAL A 480 6.45 -1.40 2.66
C VAL A 480 7.83 -1.80 3.19
N GLY A 481 8.57 -0.82 3.72
CA GLY A 481 9.91 -1.00 4.26
C GLY A 481 10.01 -1.88 5.52
N LEU A 482 8.89 -2.24 6.15
CA LEU A 482 8.85 -3.01 7.40
C LEU A 482 8.70 -4.53 7.18
N ILE A 483 8.11 -4.92 6.05
CA ILE A 483 7.68 -6.29 5.75
C ILE A 483 8.89 -7.24 5.82
N GLY A 484 8.78 -8.29 6.63
CA GLY A 484 9.84 -9.30 6.81
C GLY A 484 11.08 -8.84 7.59
N LYS A 485 11.14 -7.57 8.04
CA LYS A 485 12.26 -7.03 8.84
C LYS A 485 11.92 -6.88 10.31
N VAL A 486 10.72 -6.36 10.61
CA VAL A 486 10.31 -6.06 11.98
C VAL A 486 10.13 -7.33 12.80
N LYS A 487 10.64 -7.31 14.02
CA LYS A 487 10.44 -8.36 15.04
C LYS A 487 9.93 -7.74 16.33
N LEU A 488 9.06 -8.48 17.02
CA LEU A 488 8.34 -8.05 18.22
C LEU A 488 8.56 -9.03 19.36
N GLU A 489 8.90 -8.51 20.54
CA GLU A 489 9.02 -9.25 21.80
C GLU A 489 8.05 -8.63 22.83
N ILE A 490 7.20 -9.44 23.49
CA ILE A 490 6.21 -8.93 24.46
C ILE A 490 6.79 -8.95 25.87
N LEU A 491 7.18 -7.78 26.37
CA LEU A 491 7.81 -7.60 27.70
C LEU A 491 6.76 -7.62 28.82
N GLU A 492 5.70 -6.82 28.69
CA GLU A 492 4.72 -6.58 29.76
C GLU A 492 3.29 -6.48 29.19
N MET A 493 2.30 -6.95 29.95
CA MET A 493 0.87 -6.80 29.66
C MET A 493 0.12 -6.61 30.98
N THR A 494 -0.74 -5.59 31.06
CA THR A 494 -1.42 -5.17 32.30
C THR A 494 -2.90 -4.89 32.02
N ARG A 495 -3.77 -5.36 32.92
CA ARG A 495 -5.24 -5.30 32.83
C ARG A 495 -5.88 -4.19 33.67
#